data_AF-A0A1J4WE94-F1
#
_entry.id   AF-A0A1J4WE94-F1
#
_cell.length_a   1.000
_cell.length_b   1.000
_cell.length_c   1.000
_cell.angle_alpha   90.00
_cell.angle_beta   90.00
_cell.angle_gamma   90.00
#
_symmetry.space_group_name_H-M   'P 1'
#
loop_
_entity.id
_entity.type
_entity.pdbx_description
1 polymer ?
#
loop_
_entity_poly.entity_id
_entity_poly.type
_entity_poly.pdbx_seq_one_letter_code
_entity_poly.pdbx_strand_id
1 'polypeptide(L)'
;MPKPWSPNYEEFKKEFEKYPIDENTILVGHSCGCAFLVRWLGETKQKIDKLILVAPWKINDKDNDEARGKFYTYEIDQTIKDRVDNIIMFTANDEKDNGKKV
;
A
#
# COMPACT_ATOMS: atom_id res chain seq x y z
N MET A 1 -2.14 4.71 -11.30
CA MET A 1 -1.44 3.41 -11.42
C MET A 1 -1.89 2.70 -12.69
N PRO A 2 -1.01 1.99 -13.40
CA PRO A 2 -1.36 1.25 -14.62
C PRO A 2 -2.32 0.09 -14.31
N LYS A 3 -3.27 -0.22 -15.19
CA LYS A 3 -4.22 -1.34 -15.04
C LYS A 3 -4.79 -1.51 -13.61
N PRO A 4 -5.48 -0.49 -13.04
CA PRO A 4 -5.92 -0.53 -11.64
C PRO A 4 -6.90 -1.68 -11.32
N TRP A 5 -7.57 -2.25 -12.32
CA TRP A 5 -8.44 -3.42 -12.17
C TRP A 5 -7.68 -4.76 -12.09
N SER A 6 -6.39 -4.77 -12.44
CA SER A 6 -5.49 -5.93 -12.43
C SER A 6 -4.12 -5.49 -11.88
N PRO A 7 -4.04 -5.22 -10.56
CA PRO A 7 -2.86 -4.64 -9.96
C PRO A 7 -1.65 -5.58 -10.08
N ASN A 8 -0.54 -5.04 -10.58
CA ASN A 8 0.75 -5.71 -10.69
C ASN A 8 1.79 -4.86 -9.96
N TYR A 9 2.50 -5.46 -9.00
CA TYR A 9 3.39 -4.73 -8.12
C TYR A 9 4.56 -4.09 -8.88
N GLU A 10 5.18 -4.83 -9.81
CA GLU A 10 6.31 -4.35 -10.60
C GLU A 10 5.90 -3.24 -11.57
N GLU A 11 4.74 -3.36 -12.22
CA GLU A 11 4.22 -2.28 -13.08
C GLU A 11 3.89 -1.02 -12.26
N PHE A 12 3.32 -1.20 -11.06
CA PHE A 12 3.01 -0.09 -10.17
C PHE A 12 4.29 0.60 -9.69
N LYS A 13 5.27 -0.17 -9.22
CA LYS A 13 6.57 0.31 -8.76
C LYS A 13 7.30 1.09 -9.85
N LYS A 14 7.40 0.53 -11.06
CA LYS A 14 8.02 1.19 -12.21
C LYS A 14 7.38 2.53 -12.57
N GLU A 15 6.06 2.63 -12.48
CA GLU A 15 5.36 3.89 -12.74
C GLU A 15 5.58 4.90 -11.61
N PHE A 16 5.54 4.43 -10.36
CA PHE A 16 5.62 5.24 -9.16
C PHE A 16 7.02 5.83 -8.92
N GLU A 17 8.08 5.06 -9.18
CA GLU A 17 9.47 5.49 -8.96
C GLU A 17 9.97 6.54 -9.96
N LYS A 18 9.14 6.96 -10.93
CA LYS A 18 9.43 8.11 -11.79
C LYS A 18 9.35 9.45 -11.05
N TYR A 19 8.66 9.48 -9.92
CA TYR A 19 8.46 10.69 -9.12
C TYR A 19 9.47 10.72 -7.97
N PRO A 20 10.13 11.86 -7.70
CA PRO A 20 10.98 11.99 -6.54
C PRO A 20 10.13 11.89 -5.26
N ILE A 21 10.63 11.11 -4.29
CA ILE A 21 10.01 10.91 -2.99
C ILE A 21 11.10 11.15 -1.94
N ASP A 22 10.78 12.01 -0.98
CA ASP A 22 11.68 12.47 0.07
C ASP A 22 10.93 12.65 1.40
N GLU A 23 11.65 13.12 2.43
CA GLU A 23 11.09 13.37 3.76
C GLU A 23 9.96 14.41 3.82
N ASN A 24 9.74 15.22 2.76
CA ASN A 24 8.64 16.20 2.70
C ASN A 24 7.41 15.65 1.96
N THR A 25 7.47 14.40 1.51
CA THR A 25 6.43 13.79 0.68
C THR A 25 5.29 13.24 1.52
N ILE A 26 4.05 13.49 1.09
CA ILE A 26 2.84 12.86 1.63
C ILE A 26 2.33 11.82 0.64
N LEU A 27 2.22 10.56 1.07
CA LEU A 27 1.70 9.48 0.25
C LEU A 27 0.27 9.13 0.66
N VAL A 28 -0.63 9.09 -0.32
CA VAL A 28 -2.03 8.74 -0.11
C VAL A 28 -2.37 7.49 -0.92
N GLY A 29 -2.70 6.41 -0.21
CA GLY A 29 -3.17 5.15 -0.79
C GLY A 29 -4.67 5.01 -0.63
N HIS A 30 -5.32 4.43 -1.63
CA HIS A 30 -6.73 4.02 -1.55
C HIS A 30 -6.87 2.54 -1.90
N SER A 31 -7.58 1.77 -1.08
CA SER A 31 -7.84 0.34 -1.32
C SER A 31 -6.54 -0.44 -1.56
N CYS A 32 -6.40 -1.11 -2.71
CA CYS A 32 -5.18 -1.82 -3.10
C CYS A 32 -3.92 -0.93 -3.14
N GLY A 33 -4.09 0.38 -3.36
CA GLY A 33 -3.00 1.34 -3.30
C GLY A 33 -2.37 1.44 -1.91
N CYS A 34 -3.14 1.17 -0.86
CA CYS A 34 -2.60 1.09 0.50
C CYS A 34 -1.60 -0.07 0.62
N ALA A 35 -1.96 -1.26 0.11
CA ALA A 35 -1.08 -2.41 0.13
C ALA A 35 0.22 -2.15 -0.67
N PHE A 36 0.10 -1.51 -1.83
CA PHE A 36 1.25 -1.09 -2.62
C PHE A 36 2.19 -0.19 -1.83
N LEU A 37 1.69 0.89 -1.23
CA LEU A 37 2.52 1.87 -0.52
C LEU A 37 3.19 1.27 0.72
N VAL A 38 2.45 0.48 1.50
CA VAL A 38 3.00 -0.18 2.70
C VAL A 38 4.11 -1.16 2.31
N ARG A 39 3.91 -1.95 1.25
CA ARG A 39 4.93 -2.85 0.72
C ARG A 39 6.15 -2.08 0.21
N TRP A 40 5.93 -1.07 -0.63
CA TRP A 40 7.00 -0.30 -1.26
C TRP A 40 7.86 0.45 -0.22
N LEU A 41 7.26 1.06 0.79
CA LEU A 41 7.98 1.69 1.91
C LEU A 41 8.75 0.67 2.74
N GLY A 42 8.18 -0.53 2.92
CA GLY A 42 8.84 -1.64 3.59
C GLY A 42 10.05 -2.18 2.83
N GLU A 43 10.00 -2.25 1.51
CA GLU A 43 11.11 -2.73 0.66
C GLU A 43 12.19 -1.67 0.48
N THR A 44 11.81 -0.43 0.17
CA THR A 44 12.74 0.65 -0.19
C THR A 44 13.34 1.37 1.02
N LYS A 45 12.70 1.25 2.19
CA LYS A 45 13.07 1.96 3.42
C LYS A 45 13.12 3.49 3.25
N GLN A 46 12.37 4.03 2.29
CA GLN A 46 12.28 5.48 2.10
C GLN A 46 11.68 6.17 3.33
N LYS A 47 12.11 7.41 3.55
CA LYS A 47 11.55 8.29 4.57
C LYS A 47 10.59 9.27 3.92
N ILE A 48 9.46 9.51 4.57
CA ILE A 48 8.40 10.42 4.12
C ILE A 48 7.76 11.12 5.32
N ASP A 49 7.12 12.27 5.11
CA ASP A 49 6.41 13.01 6.17
C ASP A 49 5.18 12.21 6.64
N LYS A 50 4.38 11.70 5.70
CA LYS A 50 3.06 11.16 6.04
C LYS A 50 2.56 10.09 5.09
N LEU A 51 1.96 9.05 5.68
CA LEU A 51 1.23 8.01 4.97
C LEU A 51 -0.25 8.08 5.34
N ILE A 52 -1.11 8.26 4.35
CA ILE A 52 -2.57 8.25 4.50
C ILE A 52 -3.14 7.02 3.78
N LEU A 53 -3.83 6.17 4.53
CA LEU A 53 -4.42 4.92 4.04
C LEU A 53 -5.96 5.04 4.05
N VAL A 54 -6.58 5.11 2.88
CA VAL A 54 -8.04 5.21 2.73
C VAL A 54 -8.63 3.88 2.32
N ALA A 55 -9.56 3.35 3.11
CA ALA A 55 -10.19 2.04 2.91
C ALA A 55 -9.17 0.93 2.59
N PRO A 56 -8.13 0.73 3.43
CA PRO A 56 -7.02 -0.16 3.10
C PRO A 56 -7.47 -1.61 2.86
N TRP A 57 -6.88 -2.24 1.84
CA TRP A 57 -7.15 -3.64 1.51
C TRP A 57 -5.84 -4.41 1.32
N LYS A 58 -5.60 -5.42 2.17
CA LYS A 58 -4.39 -6.28 2.11
C LYS A 58 -4.69 -7.74 1.76
N ILE A 59 -5.93 -8.19 1.86
CA ILE A 59 -6.25 -9.62 1.77
C ILE A 59 -6.42 -10.03 0.32
N ASN A 60 -5.76 -11.12 -0.10
CA ASN A 60 -6.08 -11.76 -1.37
C ASN A 60 -7.39 -12.54 -1.21
N ASP A 61 -8.47 -12.02 -1.76
CA ASP A 61 -9.84 -12.54 -1.68
C ASP A 61 -10.24 -13.37 -2.90
N LYS A 62 -9.31 -13.62 -3.84
CA LYS A 62 -9.53 -14.45 -5.02
C LYS A 62 -8.53 -15.60 -5.03
N ASP A 63 -9.04 -16.80 -4.80
CA ASP A 63 -8.29 -18.03 -4.95
C ASP A 63 -7.83 -18.20 -6.41
N ASN A 64 -6.62 -18.73 -6.60
CA ASN A 64 -6.00 -19.02 -7.90
C ASN A 64 -5.64 -17.82 -8.80
N ASP A 65 -5.53 -16.60 -8.25
CA ASP A 65 -4.95 -15.45 -8.95
C ASP A 65 -3.51 -15.20 -8.48
N GLU A 66 -2.52 -15.77 -9.18
CA GLU A 66 -1.10 -15.64 -8.82
C GLU A 66 -0.61 -14.19 -8.86
N ALA A 67 -1.13 -13.37 -9.79
CA ALA A 67 -0.72 -11.98 -9.93
C ALA A 67 -1.20 -11.14 -8.73
N ARG A 68 -2.46 -11.32 -8.31
CA ARG A 68 -2.97 -10.73 -7.05
C ARG A 68 -2.25 -11.29 -5.83
N GLY A 69 -1.98 -12.59 -5.81
CA GLY A 69 -1.20 -13.23 -4.75
C GLY A 69 0.15 -12.54 -4.56
N LYS A 70 0.91 -12.34 -5.64
CA LYS A 70 2.18 -11.61 -5.60
C LYS A 70 2.05 -10.16 -5.17
N PHE A 71 0.91 -9.52 -5.38
CA PHE A 71 0.67 -8.13 -4.98
C PHE A 71 0.39 -8.00 -3.47
N TYR A 72 -0.46 -8.87 -2.92
CA TYR A 72 -0.97 -8.80 -1.55
C TYR A 72 -0.19 -9.63 -0.53
N THR A 73 0.51 -10.67 -0.98
CA THR A 73 1.34 -11.54 -0.14
C THR A 73 2.72 -10.93 0.02
N TYR A 74 2.87 -10.14 1.08
CA TYR A 74 4.14 -9.60 1.56
C TYR A 74 4.06 -9.43 3.08
N GLU A 75 5.23 -9.47 3.72
CA GLU A 75 5.38 -9.16 5.13
C GLU A 75 5.39 -7.64 5.34
N ILE A 76 4.61 -7.17 6.30
CA ILE A 76 4.63 -5.75 6.66
C ILE A 76 5.90 -5.49 7.47
N ASP A 77 6.73 -4.59 6.98
CA ASP A 77 7.86 -4.08 7.74
C ASP A 77 7.39 -3.27 8.96
N GLN A 78 7.56 -3.84 10.15
CA GLN A 78 7.16 -3.23 11.41
C GLN A 78 7.97 -1.96 11.76
N THR A 79 9.11 -1.74 11.10
CA THR A 79 9.97 -0.55 11.28
C THR A 79 9.54 0.64 10.43
N ILE A 80 8.44 0.52 9.65
CA ILE A 80 7.93 1.63 8.82
C ILE A 80 7.62 2.88 9.64
N LYS A 81 7.13 2.70 10.87
CA LYS A 81 6.84 3.78 11.82
C LYS A 81 8.08 4.58 12.25
N ASP A 82 9.28 4.04 12.05
CA ASP A 82 10.53 4.73 12.38
C ASP A 82 10.98 5.68 11.25
N ARG A 83 10.28 5.66 10.11
CA ARG A 83 10.61 6.41 8.88
C ARG A 83 9.45 7.21 8.31
N VAL A 84 8.26 7.10 8.92
CA VAL A 84 7.06 7.81 8.54
C VAL A 84 6.57 8.53 9.79
N ASP A 85 6.63 9.86 9.78
CA ASP A 85 6.32 10.64 10.98
C ASP A 85 4.85 10.53 11.38
N ASN A 86 3.95 10.43 10.40
CA ASN A 86 2.52 10.34 10.62
C ASN A 86 1.85 9.27 9.75
N ILE A 87 1.18 8.30 10.39
CA ILE A 87 0.36 7.30 9.69
C ILE A 87 -1.11 7.52 10.06
N ILE A 88 -1.95 7.83 9.06
CA ILE A 88 -3.39 8.08 9.23
C ILE A 88 -4.15 7.02 8.45
N MET A 89 -5.15 6.40 9.08
CA MET A 89 -6.01 5.42 8.44
C MET A 89 -7.47 5.84 8.50
N PHE A 90 -8.12 5.89 7.34
CA PHE A 90 -9.55 6.12 7.20
C PHE A 90 -10.23 4.81 6.82
N THR A 91 -11.17 4.36 7.65
CA THR A 91 -12.02 3.19 7.37
C THR A 91 -13.49 3.61 7.43
N ALA A 92 -14.34 2.90 6.71
CA ALA A 92 -15.78 3.10 6.75
C ALA A 92 -16.42 2.18 7.80
N ASN A 93 -17.45 2.66 8.49
CA ASN A 93 -18.15 1.87 9.51
C ASN A 93 -18.85 0.64 8.89
N ASP A 94 -19.26 0.75 7.63
CA ASP A 94 -19.90 -0.26 6.80
C ASP A 94 -18.92 -1.03 5.90
N GLU A 95 -17.60 -0.88 6.12
CA GLU A 95 -16.59 -1.67 5.41
C GLU A 95 -16.78 -3.17 5.69
N LYS A 96 -16.45 -4.01 4.69
CA LYS A 96 -16.50 -5.47 4.85
C LYS A 96 -15.54 -5.91 5.95
N ASP A 97 -15.86 -7.00 6.64
CA ASP A 97 -15.05 -7.53 7.76
C ASP A 97 -13.57 -7.71 7.41
N ASN A 98 -13.27 -8.16 6.19
CA ASN A 98 -11.89 -8.30 5.72
C ASN A 98 -11.15 -6.96 5.57
N GLY A 99 -11.85 -5.89 5.18
CA GLY A 99 -11.30 -4.53 5.14
C GLY A 99 -11.10 -3.91 6.52
N LYS A 100 -11.57 -4.57 7.59
CA LYS A 100 -11.34 -4.18 8.99
C LYS A 100 -10.19 -4.96 9.66
N LYS A 101 -9.67 -6.00 9.01
CA LYS A 101 -8.63 -6.92 9.54
C LYS A 101 -7.23 -6.62 8.98
N VAL A 102 -6.90 -5.35 8.77
CA VAL A 102 -5.72 -4.85 8.04
C VAL A 102 -4.58 -4.46 8.97
#